data_AF-A0A2U1SST2-F1
#
_entry.id   AF-A0A2U1SST2-F1
#
_cell.length_a   1.000
_cell.length_b   1.000
_cell.length_c   1.000
_cell.angle_alpha   90.00
_cell.angle_beta   90.00
_cell.angle_gamma   90.00
#
_symmetry.space_group_name_H-M   'P 1'
#
loop_
_entity.id
_entity.type
_entity.pdbx_description
1 polymer ?
#
loop_
_entity_poly.entity_id
_entity_poly.type
_entity_poly.pdbx_seq_one_letter_code
_entity_poly.pdbx_strand_id
1 'polypeptide(L)'
;MSFFERIFGRGSHSSPISVVAAEEQKSVDISPELWAAVNGGWGIPTKAGTDVSSVTALQVPAFFRGVMVIADGIAQLPVEIYRDLPSGKGSEPAVDHPLYDLLLHRASELQDAFQFFTTILLHAAATGNSVSYRVVVNGETRELIPIRPESTTIDIETRFMRKRFDLTFENGVFATVGAEEVFHLSGPGWRAYKGLDPAVIGREAIGLARATEESQARLHSNGARTGGILAPADEKVRLTSEQLSKLQSGWAQMQTGLSNAFKTFVSSGALKWTPLAATGVDNQHLETRKHQIEEICRVLGVFPIMVGHAGDQSPTFASAEAFFDAHVRYTLQRWIKALRSAINTQLLTKDERREGYHVRIDTTELTRGSLEARTKYYQAALGTNSNPGWLDRNEVRDDDGWNPRPENENAGRLLEPLTMAPAGEARPATTTAARPPEPPPSEQKSMEPRTLYVSRRLLNAGEFLAWAKSQGFKTTLAESDLHVTIAYSRKRLDWSLVGDDCIICDPKNDGGLVITPGGPRVVEPLGPQGAIVLKFASWALSRRNHEITEAGASSDWPEFQPHVTITYDGAGVDLSKVEPFRGALRFGLEIFEEIDENWKPRID
;
A
#
# COMPACT_ATOMS: atom_id res chain seq x y z
N MET A 1 -67.56 40.27 -15.95
CA MET A 1 -66.64 41.29 -16.52
C MET A 1 -65.67 40.53 -17.40
N SER A 2 -65.86 40.56 -18.72
CA SER A 2 -65.22 41.52 -19.66
C SER A 2 -63.90 40.96 -20.19
N PHE A 3 -63.99 40.37 -21.40
CA PHE A 3 -63.19 40.54 -22.63
C PHE A 3 -61.72 41.09 -22.62
N PHE A 4 -61.08 41.37 -21.48
CA PHE A 4 -59.74 41.98 -21.39
C PHE A 4 -58.67 41.16 -20.67
N GLU A 5 -58.97 40.00 -20.07
CA GLU A 5 -57.94 39.12 -19.44
C GLU A 5 -57.26 38.13 -20.42
N ARG A 6 -57.59 38.18 -21.72
CA ARG A 6 -57.13 37.19 -22.72
C ARG A 6 -55.81 37.54 -23.43
N ILE A 7 -55.06 38.55 -22.98
CA ILE A 7 -53.86 39.05 -23.70
C ILE A 7 -52.53 38.92 -22.94
N PHE A 8 -52.49 38.60 -21.64
CA PHE A 8 -51.20 38.43 -20.93
C PHE A 8 -51.22 37.30 -19.90
N GLY A 9 -50.48 36.20 -20.15
CA GLY A 9 -50.23 35.18 -19.12
C GLY A 9 -49.59 33.87 -19.57
N ARG A 10 -48.25 33.84 -19.63
CA ARG A 10 -47.32 32.70 -19.47
C ARG A 10 -47.40 31.49 -20.44
N GLY A 11 -46.52 31.52 -21.45
CA GLY A 11 -45.72 30.34 -21.82
C GLY A 11 -44.65 30.08 -20.74
N SER A 12 -44.02 28.93 -20.59
CA SER A 12 -43.75 27.81 -21.51
C SER A 12 -43.76 26.48 -20.73
N HIS A 13 -44.57 25.52 -21.16
CA HIS A 13 -44.39 24.12 -20.80
C HIS A 13 -43.33 23.50 -21.72
N SER A 14 -42.20 23.05 -21.18
CA SER A 14 -41.27 22.17 -21.90
C SER A 14 -41.97 20.83 -22.16
N SER A 15 -42.30 20.58 -23.41
CA SER A 15 -42.90 19.32 -23.87
C SER A 15 -41.83 18.21 -23.91
N PRO A 16 -42.17 16.95 -23.59
CA PRO A 16 -41.26 15.84 -23.81
C PRO A 16 -41.15 15.54 -25.31
N ILE A 17 -39.92 15.34 -25.78
CA ILE A 17 -39.52 14.72 -27.05
C ILE A 17 -40.42 15.09 -28.25
N SER A 18 -40.07 16.15 -28.98
CA SER A 18 -40.55 16.31 -30.36
C SER A 18 -39.75 15.38 -31.26
N VAL A 19 -40.28 14.18 -31.52
CA VAL A 19 -39.84 13.36 -32.65
C VAL A 19 -40.27 14.09 -33.92
N VAL A 20 -39.33 14.80 -34.55
CA VAL A 20 -39.54 15.31 -35.91
C VAL A 20 -39.32 14.14 -36.85
N ALA A 21 -40.41 13.46 -37.22
CA ALA A 21 -40.40 12.52 -38.32
C ALA A 21 -40.46 13.29 -39.65
N ALA A 22 -39.36 13.27 -40.39
CA ALA A 22 -39.34 13.28 -41.84
C ALA A 22 -38.15 12.41 -42.27
N GLU A 23 -38.47 11.29 -42.90
CA GLU A 23 -37.55 10.28 -43.43
C GLU A 23 -36.44 10.90 -44.28
N GLU A 24 -35.21 10.82 -43.78
CA GLU A 24 -34.06 10.52 -44.62
C GLU A 24 -33.25 9.45 -43.88
N GLN A 25 -33.60 8.17 -44.09
CA GLN A 25 -32.76 7.05 -43.71
C GLN A 25 -31.48 7.15 -44.55
N LYS A 26 -30.46 7.84 -44.02
CA LYS A 26 -29.10 7.69 -44.51
C LYS A 26 -28.71 6.24 -44.29
N SER A 27 -28.35 5.55 -45.36
CA SER A 27 -28.24 4.10 -45.49
C SER A 27 -27.08 3.45 -44.72
N VAL A 28 -26.64 4.03 -43.61
CA VAL A 28 -25.63 3.45 -42.71
C VAL A 28 -26.02 3.83 -41.29
N ASP A 29 -26.66 2.92 -40.55
CA ASP A 29 -26.69 2.99 -39.10
C ASP A 29 -25.24 2.79 -38.63
N ILE A 30 -24.57 3.89 -38.28
CA ILE A 30 -23.17 3.84 -37.83
C ILE A 30 -23.19 3.25 -36.42
N SER A 31 -22.80 1.98 -36.29
CA SER A 31 -22.74 1.32 -34.98
C SER A 31 -21.76 2.03 -34.04
N PRO A 32 -21.94 1.94 -32.71
CA PRO A 32 -20.98 2.48 -31.75
C PRO A 32 -19.55 1.94 -31.96
N GLU A 33 -19.40 0.70 -32.43
CA GLU A 33 -18.07 0.15 -32.78
C GLU A 33 -17.48 0.83 -34.02
N LEU A 34 -18.30 1.17 -35.02
CA LEU A 34 -17.85 1.88 -36.21
C LEU A 34 -17.46 3.33 -35.88
N TRP A 35 -18.21 4.01 -35.02
CA TRP A 35 -17.85 5.33 -34.49
C TRP A 35 -16.57 5.29 -33.66
N ALA A 36 -16.44 4.31 -32.78
CA ALA A 36 -15.23 4.10 -31.99
C ALA A 36 -14.00 3.82 -32.90
N ALA A 37 -14.18 3.06 -33.97
CA ALA A 37 -13.15 2.83 -34.98
C ALA A 37 -12.69 4.15 -35.63
N VAL A 38 -13.64 4.99 -36.05
CA VAL A 38 -13.36 6.27 -36.72
C VAL A 38 -12.70 7.30 -35.80
N ASN A 39 -13.07 7.36 -34.51
CA ASN A 39 -12.60 8.38 -33.57
C ASN A 39 -11.35 7.99 -32.74
N GLY A 40 -10.75 6.82 -32.98
CA GLY A 40 -9.55 6.41 -32.25
C GLY A 40 -9.22 4.91 -32.31
N GLY A 41 -10.10 4.06 -32.85
CA GLY A 41 -9.91 2.61 -32.86
C GLY A 41 -8.83 2.10 -33.82
N TRP A 42 -8.47 2.86 -34.86
CA TRP A 42 -7.33 2.50 -35.74
C TRP A 42 -5.96 2.68 -35.08
N GLY A 43 -5.91 3.36 -33.93
CA GLY A 43 -4.65 3.67 -33.25
C GLY A 43 -3.78 4.66 -34.01
N ILE A 44 -2.76 5.18 -33.33
CA ILE A 44 -1.76 6.07 -33.92
C ILE A 44 -0.48 5.25 -34.11
N PRO A 45 0.14 5.28 -35.30
CA PRO A 45 1.39 4.56 -35.54
C PRO A 45 2.50 5.12 -34.65
N THR A 46 3.29 4.22 -34.07
CA THR A 46 4.45 4.55 -33.24
C THR A 46 5.75 4.37 -34.02
N LYS A 47 6.87 4.93 -33.51
CA LYS A 47 8.19 4.74 -34.12
C LYS A 47 8.67 3.28 -34.09
N ALA A 48 8.11 2.47 -33.20
CA ALA A 48 8.37 1.04 -33.10
C ALA A 48 7.60 0.21 -34.15
N GLY A 49 6.74 0.83 -34.96
CA GLY A 49 5.98 0.17 -36.02
C GLY A 49 4.71 -0.54 -35.53
N THR A 50 4.30 -0.33 -34.28
CA THR A 50 3.03 -0.82 -33.72
C THR A 50 2.03 0.33 -33.58
N ASP A 51 0.75 0.08 -33.83
CA ASP A 51 -0.31 1.08 -33.69
C ASP A 51 -0.88 1.07 -32.26
N VAL A 52 -1.02 2.24 -31.64
CA VAL A 52 -1.55 2.38 -30.27
C VAL A 52 -2.85 3.19 -30.26
N SER A 53 -3.94 2.52 -29.89
CA SER A 53 -5.24 3.07 -29.50
C SER A 53 -5.50 2.88 -28.00
N SER A 54 -6.52 3.53 -27.45
CA SER A 54 -6.96 3.36 -26.05
C SER A 54 -7.20 1.88 -25.69
N VAL A 55 -7.83 1.12 -26.59
CA VAL A 55 -8.07 -0.32 -26.42
C VAL A 55 -6.76 -1.11 -26.37
N THR A 56 -5.87 -0.88 -27.33
CA THR A 56 -4.57 -1.59 -27.35
C THR A 56 -3.62 -1.15 -26.23
N ALA A 57 -3.77 0.07 -25.72
CA ALA A 57 -3.02 0.54 -24.56
C ALA A 57 -3.43 -0.22 -23.30
N LEU A 58 -4.74 -0.46 -23.11
CA LEU A 58 -5.26 -1.28 -22.00
C LEU A 58 -4.86 -2.76 -22.10
N GLN A 59 -4.44 -3.25 -23.28
CA GLN A 59 -3.88 -4.61 -23.40
C GLN A 59 -2.47 -4.72 -22.81
N VAL A 60 -1.77 -3.61 -22.58
CA VAL A 60 -0.47 -3.62 -21.92
C VAL A 60 -0.65 -3.70 -20.40
N PRO A 61 -0.19 -4.77 -19.72
CA PRO A 61 -0.50 -4.99 -18.31
C PRO A 61 -0.06 -3.85 -17.38
N ALA A 62 1.10 -3.25 -17.65
CA ALA A 62 1.61 -2.12 -16.87
C ALA A 62 0.73 -0.87 -16.98
N PHE A 63 0.22 -0.59 -18.18
CA PHE A 63 -0.69 0.55 -18.40
C PHE A 63 -2.05 0.28 -17.75
N PHE A 64 -2.64 -0.90 -17.99
CA PHE A 64 -3.89 -1.30 -17.36
C PHE A 64 -3.80 -1.23 -15.83
N ARG A 65 -2.77 -1.83 -15.23
CA ARG A 65 -2.62 -1.83 -13.78
C ARG A 65 -2.39 -0.42 -13.23
N GLY A 66 -1.61 0.42 -13.92
CA GLY A 66 -1.40 1.81 -13.52
C GLY A 66 -2.71 2.62 -13.50
N VAL A 67 -3.56 2.46 -14.51
CA VAL A 67 -4.88 3.11 -14.56
C VAL A 67 -5.80 2.55 -13.46
N MET A 68 -5.83 1.23 -13.27
CA MET A 68 -6.66 0.61 -12.23
C MET A 68 -6.23 1.00 -10.81
N VAL A 69 -4.92 1.16 -10.54
CA VAL A 69 -4.44 1.66 -9.25
C VAL A 69 -5.04 3.04 -8.92
N ILE A 70 -5.14 3.93 -9.93
CA ILE A 70 -5.78 5.24 -9.75
C ILE A 70 -7.29 5.09 -9.55
N ALA A 71 -7.94 4.26 -10.38
CA ALA A 71 -9.38 4.10 -10.35
C ALA A 71 -9.87 3.42 -9.06
N ASP A 72 -9.35 2.23 -8.75
CA ASP A 72 -9.70 1.46 -7.56
C ASP A 72 -9.34 2.21 -6.27
N GLY A 73 -8.17 2.85 -6.25
CA GLY A 73 -7.67 3.58 -5.09
C GLY A 73 -8.56 4.77 -4.68
N ILE A 74 -9.34 5.33 -5.62
CA ILE A 74 -10.29 6.40 -5.34
C ILE A 74 -11.71 5.86 -5.20
N ALA A 75 -12.09 4.88 -6.02
CA ALA A 75 -13.43 4.28 -5.99
C ALA A 75 -13.73 3.57 -4.67
N GLN A 76 -12.71 3.09 -3.96
CA GLN A 76 -12.88 2.54 -2.60
C GLN A 76 -13.29 3.57 -1.55
N LEU A 77 -13.19 4.88 -1.84
CA LEU A 77 -13.57 5.93 -0.92
C LEU A 77 -15.07 6.24 -1.06
N PRO A 78 -15.82 6.37 0.05
CA PRO A 78 -17.21 6.81 0.00
C PRO A 78 -17.29 8.26 -0.50
N VAL A 79 -18.20 8.50 -1.44
CA VAL A 79 -18.47 9.83 -1.99
C VAL A 79 -19.81 10.30 -1.45
N GLU A 80 -19.75 11.20 -0.48
CA GLU A 80 -20.93 11.61 0.29
C GLU A 80 -21.21 13.10 0.13
N ILE A 81 -22.49 13.48 0.13
CA ILE A 81 -22.89 14.90 0.19
C ILE A 81 -23.04 15.30 1.66
N TYR A 82 -22.44 16.43 2.02
CA TYR A 82 -22.53 17.06 3.32
C TYR A 82 -23.18 18.43 3.19
N ARG A 83 -23.78 18.91 4.29
CA ARG A 83 -24.23 20.29 4.45
C ARG A 83 -23.57 20.93 5.67
N ASP A 84 -23.28 22.21 5.57
CA ASP A 84 -22.73 22.97 6.69
C ASP A 84 -23.76 23.08 7.82
N LEU A 85 -23.31 22.94 9.07
CA LEU A 85 -24.17 23.09 10.24
C LEU A 85 -24.65 24.55 10.38
N PRO A 86 -25.87 24.82 10.87
CA PRO A 86 -26.37 26.18 11.10
C PRO A 86 -25.52 27.02 12.05
N SER A 87 -24.71 26.36 12.90
CA SER A 87 -23.74 26.98 13.81
C SER A 87 -22.50 27.56 13.10
N GLY A 88 -22.32 27.25 11.81
CA GLY A 88 -21.15 27.62 11.01
C GLY A 88 -19.86 26.86 11.40
N LYS A 89 -19.97 25.86 12.28
CA LYS A 89 -18.83 25.03 12.73
C LYS A 89 -19.16 23.56 12.50
N GLY A 90 -18.52 22.98 11.49
CA GLY A 90 -18.68 21.57 11.10
C GLY A 90 -19.70 21.38 9.99
N SER A 91 -19.79 20.14 9.51
CA SER A 91 -20.75 19.71 8.49
C SER A 91 -21.32 18.34 8.85
N GLU A 92 -22.53 18.06 8.38
CA GLU A 92 -23.23 16.79 8.60
C GLU A 92 -23.63 16.13 7.26
N PRO A 93 -23.74 14.79 7.20
CA PRO A 93 -24.21 14.11 6.00
C PRO A 93 -25.62 14.55 5.59
N ALA A 94 -25.79 14.93 4.33
CA ALA A 94 -27.06 15.37 3.75
C ALA A 94 -27.85 14.16 3.20
N VAL A 95 -28.31 13.28 4.10
CA VAL A 95 -29.01 12.03 3.75
C VAL A 95 -30.33 12.26 2.99
N ASP A 96 -30.91 13.43 3.17
CA ASP A 96 -32.13 13.90 2.50
C ASP A 96 -31.93 14.37 1.05
N HIS A 97 -30.68 14.59 0.62
CA HIS A 97 -30.39 15.10 -0.71
C HIS A 97 -30.48 13.98 -1.79
N PRO A 98 -31.12 14.21 -2.95
CA PRO A 98 -31.25 13.18 -4.00
C PRO A 98 -29.92 12.58 -4.47
N LEU A 99 -28.88 13.41 -4.56
CA LEU A 99 -27.52 12.97 -4.92
C LEU A 99 -26.83 12.10 -3.86
N TYR A 100 -27.28 12.10 -2.60
CA TYR A 100 -26.64 11.31 -1.53
C TYR A 100 -26.78 9.81 -1.83
N ASP A 101 -28.00 9.34 -2.12
CA ASP A 101 -28.25 7.95 -2.47
C ASP A 101 -27.60 7.56 -3.81
N LEU A 102 -27.65 8.48 -4.79
CA LEU A 102 -27.10 8.27 -6.12
C LEU A 102 -25.58 8.06 -6.11
N LEU A 103 -24.85 8.89 -5.35
CA LEU A 103 -23.39 8.84 -5.29
C LEU A 103 -22.88 7.79 -4.30
N LEU A 104 -23.66 7.42 -3.28
CA LEU A 104 -23.21 6.46 -2.27
C LEU A 104 -23.58 5.01 -2.59
N HIS A 105 -24.79 4.77 -3.10
CA HIS A 105 -25.31 3.41 -3.29
C HIS A 105 -25.42 3.02 -4.77
N ARG A 106 -26.08 3.83 -5.60
CA ARG A 106 -26.43 3.44 -6.96
C ARG A 106 -26.47 4.61 -7.94
N ALA A 107 -25.50 4.66 -8.84
CA ALA A 107 -25.39 5.73 -9.83
C ALA A 107 -26.35 5.54 -11.02
N SER A 108 -26.68 4.29 -11.38
CA SER A 108 -27.64 3.97 -12.46
C SER A 108 -28.31 2.62 -12.22
N GLU A 109 -29.34 2.29 -12.99
CA GLU A 109 -29.92 0.94 -12.95
C GLU A 109 -28.90 -0.19 -13.22
N LEU A 110 -27.84 0.07 -14.00
CA LEU A 110 -26.86 -0.93 -14.38
C LEU A 110 -25.67 -1.05 -13.41
N GLN A 111 -25.33 0.03 -12.68
CA GLN A 111 -24.10 0.10 -11.89
C GLN A 111 -24.37 0.63 -10.48
N ASP A 112 -23.76 -0.02 -9.50
CA ASP A 112 -23.60 0.55 -8.16
C ASP A 112 -22.62 1.75 -8.17
N ALA A 113 -22.56 2.50 -7.08
CA ALA A 113 -21.68 3.66 -6.98
C ALA A 113 -20.19 3.31 -7.17
N PHE A 114 -19.74 2.18 -6.60
CA PHE A 114 -18.34 1.74 -6.69
C PHE A 114 -17.95 1.46 -8.14
N GLN A 115 -18.76 0.65 -8.86
CA GLN A 115 -18.58 0.33 -10.27
C GLN A 115 -18.60 1.58 -11.15
N PHE A 116 -19.51 2.51 -10.86
CA PHE A 116 -19.59 3.78 -11.59
C PHE A 116 -18.30 4.60 -11.41
N PHE A 117 -17.84 4.83 -10.18
CA PHE A 117 -16.61 5.59 -9.92
C PHE A 117 -15.40 4.92 -10.54
N THR A 118 -15.25 3.59 -10.41
CA THR A 118 -14.18 2.84 -11.10
C THR A 118 -14.23 3.06 -12.60
N THR A 119 -15.42 2.99 -13.21
CA THR A 119 -15.59 3.19 -14.66
C THR A 119 -15.19 4.60 -15.09
N ILE A 120 -15.69 5.65 -14.43
CA ILE A 120 -15.40 7.02 -14.84
C ILE A 120 -13.95 7.41 -14.58
N LEU A 121 -13.32 6.89 -13.53
CA LEU A 121 -11.91 7.13 -13.25
C LEU A 121 -11.02 6.37 -14.22
N LEU A 122 -11.37 5.13 -14.58
CA LEU A 122 -10.71 4.38 -15.65
C LEU A 122 -10.73 5.17 -16.96
N HIS A 123 -11.90 5.66 -17.38
CA HIS A 123 -12.04 6.48 -18.59
C HIS A 123 -11.15 7.73 -18.52
N ALA A 124 -11.22 8.47 -17.41
CA ALA A 124 -10.47 9.72 -17.25
C ALA A 124 -8.95 9.50 -17.15
N ALA A 125 -8.48 8.45 -16.48
CA ALA A 125 -7.07 8.15 -16.33
C ALA A 125 -6.46 7.46 -17.57
N ALA A 126 -7.26 6.72 -18.36
CA ALA A 126 -6.78 6.09 -19.60
C ALA A 126 -6.79 7.06 -20.81
N THR A 127 -7.79 7.93 -20.92
CA THR A 127 -8.03 8.78 -22.11
C THR A 127 -8.01 10.29 -21.82
N GLY A 128 -7.79 10.66 -20.56
CA GLY A 128 -7.77 12.05 -20.11
C GLY A 128 -9.15 12.64 -19.85
N ASN A 129 -10.24 11.97 -20.23
CA ASN A 129 -11.60 12.48 -20.07
C ASN A 129 -12.59 11.37 -19.76
N SER A 130 -13.56 11.66 -18.92
CA SER A 130 -14.73 10.80 -18.72
C SER A 130 -15.99 11.64 -18.80
N VAL A 131 -16.97 11.13 -19.53
CA VAL A 131 -18.26 11.79 -19.72
C VAL A 131 -19.36 10.81 -19.34
N SER A 132 -20.27 11.26 -18.50
CA SER A 132 -21.47 10.51 -18.14
C SER A 132 -22.69 11.35 -18.50
N TYR A 133 -23.67 10.74 -19.15
CA TYR A 133 -24.94 11.38 -19.45
C TYR A 133 -25.77 11.49 -18.16
N ARG A 134 -26.34 12.67 -17.92
CA ARG A 134 -27.11 12.98 -16.71
C ARG A 134 -28.60 12.88 -17.01
N VAL A 135 -29.25 11.85 -16.46
CA VAL A 135 -30.69 11.69 -16.57
C VAL A 135 -31.37 12.54 -15.50
N VAL A 136 -32.08 13.58 -15.93
CA VAL A 136 -32.76 14.54 -15.05
C VAL A 136 -34.26 14.34 -15.12
N VAL A 137 -34.91 14.14 -13.97
CA VAL A 137 -36.37 14.02 -13.84
C VAL A 137 -36.85 15.03 -12.80
N ASN A 138 -37.83 15.86 -13.16
CA ASN A 138 -38.35 16.94 -12.29
C ASN A 138 -37.28 17.92 -11.77
N GLY A 139 -36.20 18.11 -12.53
CA GLY A 139 -35.09 19.00 -12.13
C GLY A 139 -34.03 18.33 -11.23
N GLU A 140 -34.24 17.08 -10.82
CA GLU A 140 -33.30 16.31 -10.00
C GLU A 140 -32.54 15.29 -10.86
N THR A 141 -31.24 15.11 -10.58
CA THR A 141 -30.45 14.06 -11.23
C THR A 141 -30.83 12.72 -10.63
N ARG A 142 -31.33 11.81 -11.47
CA ARG A 142 -31.75 10.47 -11.06
C ARG A 142 -30.76 9.38 -11.43
N GLU A 143 -30.06 9.54 -12.54
CA GLU A 143 -29.04 8.59 -12.98
C GLU A 143 -27.86 9.28 -13.66
N LEU A 144 -26.70 8.63 -13.54
CA LEU A 144 -25.47 8.95 -14.27
C LEU A 144 -25.06 7.74 -15.09
N ILE A 145 -25.09 7.87 -16.41
CA ILE A 145 -24.78 6.78 -17.33
C ILE A 145 -23.41 7.07 -17.96
N PRO A 146 -22.33 6.33 -17.64
CA PRO A 146 -21.04 6.56 -18.26
C PRO A 146 -21.09 6.20 -19.74
N ILE A 147 -20.53 7.08 -20.57
CA ILE A 147 -20.39 6.84 -22.01
C ILE A 147 -18.94 6.41 -22.28
N ARG A 148 -18.78 5.44 -23.20
CA ARG A 148 -17.45 5.00 -23.64
C ARG A 148 -16.64 6.17 -24.20
N PRO A 149 -15.33 6.29 -23.89
CA PRO A 149 -14.50 7.38 -24.38
C PRO A 149 -14.47 7.48 -25.90
N GLU A 150 -14.49 6.34 -26.60
CA GLU A 150 -14.46 6.31 -28.08
C GLU A 150 -15.79 6.75 -28.71
N SER A 151 -16.87 6.72 -27.94
CA SER A 151 -18.23 7.15 -28.34
C SER A 151 -18.53 8.59 -27.93
N THR A 152 -17.52 9.33 -27.48
CA THR A 152 -17.65 10.71 -26.99
C THR A 152 -16.67 11.65 -27.69
N THR A 153 -17.18 12.76 -28.22
CA THR A 153 -16.35 13.88 -28.69
C THR A 153 -16.68 15.14 -27.90
N ILE A 154 -15.63 15.85 -27.46
CA ILE A 154 -15.75 17.10 -26.69
C ILE A 154 -15.24 18.23 -27.55
N ASP A 155 -16.16 19.10 -27.96
CA ASP A 155 -15.88 20.28 -28.77
C ASP A 155 -16.26 21.56 -28.03
N ILE A 156 -15.77 22.69 -28.56
CA ILE A 156 -16.20 24.01 -28.12
C ILE A 156 -17.03 24.64 -29.24
N GLU A 157 -18.21 25.16 -28.87
CA GLU A 157 -18.92 26.10 -29.73
C GLU A 157 -18.14 27.43 -29.80
N THR A 158 -17.52 27.68 -30.94
CA THR A 158 -16.55 28.76 -31.16
C THR A 158 -17.09 30.16 -30.84
N ARG A 159 -18.41 30.35 -30.88
CA ARG A 159 -19.05 31.66 -30.67
C ARG A 159 -19.19 32.05 -29.20
N PHE A 160 -19.44 31.09 -28.31
CA PHE A 160 -19.73 31.37 -26.89
C PHE A 160 -18.78 30.66 -25.92
N MET A 161 -17.76 29.95 -26.43
CA MET A 161 -16.85 29.15 -25.63
C MET A 161 -17.59 28.16 -24.70
N ARG A 162 -18.74 27.67 -25.16
CA ARG A 162 -19.51 26.64 -24.44
C ARG A 162 -19.05 25.27 -24.90
N LYS A 163 -18.91 24.34 -23.96
CA LYS A 163 -18.61 22.95 -24.27
C LYS A 163 -19.84 22.31 -24.91
N ARG A 164 -19.61 21.53 -25.96
CA ARG A 164 -20.59 20.70 -26.63
C ARG A 164 -20.07 19.27 -26.61
N PHE A 165 -20.96 18.34 -26.33
CA PHE A 165 -20.63 16.92 -26.25
C PHE A 165 -21.42 16.17 -27.30
N ASP A 166 -20.71 15.49 -28.19
CA ASP A 166 -21.32 14.60 -29.17
C ASP A 166 -21.20 13.18 -28.62
N LEU A 167 -22.34 12.58 -28.28
CA LEU A 167 -22.46 11.29 -27.62
C LEU A 167 -23.09 10.28 -28.57
N THR A 168 -22.54 9.07 -28.59
CA THR A 168 -23.17 7.90 -29.22
C THR A 168 -23.49 6.88 -28.14
N PHE A 169 -24.77 6.55 -27.98
CA PHE A 169 -25.23 5.55 -27.02
C PHE A 169 -25.07 4.13 -27.58
N GLU A 170 -25.13 3.11 -26.72
CA GLU A 170 -24.96 1.69 -27.11
C GLU A 170 -26.00 1.20 -28.14
N ASN A 171 -27.17 1.85 -28.21
CA ASN A 171 -28.20 1.57 -29.20
C ASN A 171 -27.95 2.26 -30.57
N GLY A 172 -26.80 2.93 -30.74
CA GLY A 172 -26.45 3.67 -31.96
C GLY A 172 -27.10 5.06 -32.08
N VAL A 173 -27.88 5.50 -31.08
CA VAL A 173 -28.47 6.84 -31.08
C VAL A 173 -27.36 7.87 -30.88
N PHE A 174 -27.33 8.86 -31.76
CA PHE A 174 -26.45 10.02 -31.66
C PHE A 174 -27.18 11.19 -31.02
N ALA A 175 -26.55 11.84 -30.04
CA ALA A 175 -27.07 13.04 -29.39
C ALA A 175 -25.95 14.06 -29.19
N THR A 176 -26.22 15.30 -29.61
CA THR A 176 -25.38 16.45 -29.29
C THR A 176 -26.00 17.17 -28.11
N VAL A 177 -25.29 17.21 -26.98
CA VAL A 177 -25.81 17.72 -25.71
C VAL A 177 -24.95 18.85 -25.14
N GLY A 178 -25.58 19.67 -24.30
CA GLY A 178 -24.92 20.76 -23.59
C GLY A 178 -24.08 20.29 -22.40
N ALA A 179 -23.31 21.20 -21.81
CA ALA A 179 -22.50 20.92 -20.62
C ALA A 179 -23.35 20.62 -19.36
N GLU A 180 -24.58 21.09 -19.36
CA GLU A 180 -25.57 20.91 -18.30
C GLU A 180 -26.21 19.51 -18.30
N GLU A 181 -26.13 18.77 -19.41
CA GLU A 181 -26.71 17.43 -19.54
C GLU A 181 -25.70 16.32 -19.28
N VAL A 182 -24.46 16.67 -18.96
CA VAL A 182 -23.38 15.71 -18.75
C VAL A 182 -22.61 15.98 -17.48
N PHE A 183 -22.08 14.92 -16.90
CA PHE A 183 -21.03 14.97 -15.91
C PHE A 183 -19.69 14.69 -16.59
N HIS A 184 -18.81 15.70 -16.64
CA HIS A 184 -17.49 15.63 -17.27
C HIS A 184 -16.38 15.67 -16.22
N LEU A 185 -15.67 14.55 -16.06
CA LEU A 185 -14.43 14.49 -15.31
C LEU A 185 -13.24 14.65 -16.25
N SER A 186 -12.50 15.75 -16.10
CA SER A 186 -11.30 16.03 -16.91
C SER A 186 -10.02 15.69 -16.15
N GLY A 187 -9.14 14.93 -16.79
CA GLY A 187 -7.76 14.77 -16.39
C GLY A 187 -6.92 16.04 -16.62
N PRO A 188 -5.60 15.99 -16.34
CA PRO A 188 -4.68 17.08 -16.61
C PRO A 188 -4.69 17.47 -18.09
N GLY A 189 -4.88 18.74 -18.40
CA GLY A 189 -5.08 19.22 -19.76
C GLY A 189 -4.25 20.47 -20.06
N TRP A 190 -3.70 20.54 -21.28
CA TRP A 190 -3.20 21.81 -21.84
C TRP A 190 -4.35 22.70 -22.31
N ARG A 191 -5.47 22.08 -22.72
CA ARG A 191 -6.69 22.76 -23.12
C ARG A 191 -7.59 22.94 -21.89
N ALA A 192 -8.27 24.09 -21.79
CA ALA A 192 -9.17 24.37 -20.66
C ALA A 192 -10.41 23.47 -20.60
N TYR A 193 -10.77 22.80 -21.71
CA TYR A 193 -12.02 22.05 -21.84
C TYR A 193 -11.85 20.54 -21.96
N LYS A 194 -10.64 20.03 -22.21
CA LYS A 194 -10.34 18.61 -22.44
C LYS A 194 -8.99 18.24 -21.84
N GLY A 195 -8.93 17.11 -21.13
CA GLY A 195 -7.69 16.54 -20.62
C GLY A 195 -6.79 15.98 -21.73
N LEU A 196 -5.49 15.91 -21.45
CA LEU A 196 -4.51 15.21 -22.27
C LEU A 196 -4.75 13.71 -22.15
N ASP A 197 -4.72 13.01 -23.28
CA ASP A 197 -4.90 11.57 -23.35
C ASP A 197 -3.57 10.85 -23.03
N PRO A 198 -3.47 10.14 -21.88
CA PRO A 198 -2.24 9.46 -21.49
C PRO A 198 -1.84 8.33 -22.45
N ALA A 199 -2.80 7.64 -23.09
CA ALA A 199 -2.49 6.63 -24.09
C ALA A 199 -1.83 7.25 -25.34
N VAL A 200 -2.26 8.45 -25.74
CA VAL A 200 -1.67 9.17 -26.88
C VAL A 200 -0.32 9.79 -26.53
N ILE A 201 -0.17 10.34 -25.32
CA ILE A 201 1.08 10.95 -24.84
C ILE A 201 2.15 9.87 -24.61
N GLY A 202 1.78 8.75 -24.00
CA GLY A 202 2.64 7.61 -23.71
C GLY A 202 2.80 6.60 -24.85
N ARG A 203 2.23 6.87 -26.04
CA ARG A 203 2.14 5.89 -27.13
C ARG A 203 3.46 5.26 -27.52
N GLU A 204 4.57 6.00 -27.47
CA GLU A 204 5.89 5.48 -27.87
C GLU A 204 6.41 4.44 -26.87
N ALA A 205 6.23 4.68 -25.56
CA ALA A 205 6.61 3.71 -24.53
C ALA A 205 5.71 2.47 -24.58
N ILE A 206 4.39 2.67 -24.74
CA ILE A 206 3.41 1.58 -24.89
C ILE A 206 3.69 0.76 -26.16
N GLY A 207 3.94 1.44 -27.28
CA GLY A 207 4.25 0.81 -28.56
C GLY A 207 5.56 0.03 -28.54
N LEU A 208 6.60 0.56 -27.88
CA LEU A 208 7.86 -0.14 -27.67
C LEU A 208 7.71 -1.36 -26.75
N ALA A 209 6.92 -1.26 -25.69
CA ALA A 209 6.61 -2.39 -24.81
C ALA A 209 5.92 -3.53 -25.60
N ARG A 210 4.92 -3.20 -26.43
CA ARG A 210 4.23 -4.16 -27.30
C ARG A 210 5.16 -4.77 -28.34
N ALA A 211 5.96 -3.96 -29.02
CA ALA A 211 6.91 -4.44 -30.03
C ALA A 211 7.97 -5.38 -29.41
N THR A 212 8.44 -5.06 -28.21
CA THR A 212 9.41 -5.90 -27.48
C THR A 212 8.79 -7.22 -27.05
N GLU A 213 7.55 -7.18 -26.54
CA GLU A 213 6.81 -8.38 -26.16
C GLU A 213 6.52 -9.28 -27.36
N GLU A 214 6.09 -8.70 -28.48
CA GLU A 214 5.85 -9.44 -29.73
C GLU A 214 7.14 -10.06 -30.27
N SER A 215 8.24 -9.31 -30.28
CA SER A 215 9.56 -9.81 -30.69
C SER A 215 9.99 -11.02 -29.84
N GLN A 216 9.85 -10.93 -28.52
CA GLN A 216 10.15 -12.03 -27.60
C GLN A 216 9.20 -13.21 -27.80
N ALA A 217 7.90 -12.96 -27.93
CA ALA A 217 6.90 -14.00 -28.16
C ALA A 217 7.19 -14.77 -29.45
N ARG A 218 7.56 -14.07 -30.54
CA ARG A 218 7.96 -14.69 -31.82
C ARG A 218 9.26 -15.47 -31.71
N LEU A 219 10.24 -14.95 -30.96
CA LEU A 219 11.50 -15.67 -30.70
C LEU A 219 11.22 -16.98 -29.96
N HIS A 220 10.38 -16.95 -28.92
CA HIS A 220 9.99 -18.13 -28.15
C HIS A 220 9.11 -19.10 -28.95
N SER A 221 8.16 -18.60 -29.76
CA SER A 221 7.33 -19.45 -30.63
C SER A 221 8.17 -20.21 -31.67
N ASN A 222 9.32 -19.63 -32.05
CA ASN A 222 10.28 -20.24 -32.97
C ASN A 222 11.33 -21.12 -32.25
N GLY A 223 11.13 -21.43 -30.95
CA GLY A 223 12.01 -22.28 -30.17
C GLY A 223 13.33 -21.62 -29.76
N ALA A 224 13.33 -20.30 -29.55
CA ALA A 224 14.49 -19.48 -29.19
C ALA A 224 15.66 -19.57 -30.19
N ARG A 225 15.39 -20.02 -31.42
CA ARG A 225 16.39 -20.02 -32.49
C ARG A 225 16.37 -18.66 -33.16
N THR A 226 17.50 -17.98 -33.08
CA THR A 226 17.76 -16.85 -33.96
C THR A 226 17.88 -17.34 -35.40
N GLY A 227 17.53 -16.46 -36.35
CA GLY A 227 17.69 -16.76 -37.77
C GLY A 227 19.13 -17.16 -38.11
N GLY A 228 19.33 -17.65 -39.32
CA GLY A 228 20.64 -18.13 -39.75
C GLY A 228 20.71 -18.23 -41.25
N ILE A 229 21.92 -18.45 -41.74
CA ILE A 229 22.19 -18.56 -43.17
C ILE A 229 22.28 -20.04 -43.50
N LEU A 230 21.41 -20.48 -44.40
CA LEU A 230 21.47 -21.82 -44.98
C LEU A 230 22.17 -21.73 -46.35
N ALA A 231 23.37 -22.29 -46.44
CA ALA A 231 24.19 -22.26 -47.66
C ALA A 231 24.67 -23.66 -48.06
N PRO A 232 24.92 -23.93 -49.35
CA PRO A 232 25.64 -25.12 -49.77
C PRO A 232 26.99 -25.24 -49.05
N ALA A 233 27.38 -26.44 -48.64
CA ALA A 233 28.65 -26.69 -47.96
C ALA A 233 29.88 -26.46 -48.88
N ASP A 234 29.68 -26.49 -50.19
CA ASP A 234 30.69 -26.22 -51.21
C ASP A 234 30.38 -24.89 -51.91
N GLU A 235 31.30 -23.93 -51.82
CA GLU A 235 31.16 -22.58 -52.41
C GLU A 235 31.00 -22.60 -53.93
N LYS A 236 31.39 -23.70 -54.60
CA LYS A 236 31.28 -23.83 -56.06
C LYS A 236 29.88 -24.24 -56.53
N VAL A 237 29.01 -24.69 -55.63
CA VAL A 237 27.66 -25.15 -55.96
C VAL A 237 26.68 -23.99 -55.86
N ARG A 238 26.10 -23.58 -56.99
CA ARG A 238 25.01 -22.59 -57.04
C ARG A 238 23.68 -23.30 -57.18
N LEU A 239 22.74 -22.99 -56.28
CA LEU A 239 21.36 -23.46 -56.36
C LEU A 239 20.65 -22.76 -57.53
N THR A 240 19.87 -23.53 -58.29
CA THR A 240 18.94 -22.96 -59.27
C THR A 240 17.77 -22.25 -58.56
N SER A 241 17.10 -21.31 -59.24
CA SER A 241 15.95 -20.57 -58.69
C SER A 241 14.81 -21.51 -58.24
N GLU A 242 14.57 -22.59 -58.97
CA GLU A 242 13.56 -23.59 -58.61
C GLU A 242 13.92 -24.35 -57.33
N GLN A 243 15.20 -24.76 -57.19
CA GLN A 243 15.68 -25.46 -56.00
C GLN A 243 15.63 -24.56 -54.76
N LEU A 244 15.98 -23.27 -54.91
CA LEU A 244 15.84 -22.27 -53.85
C LEU A 244 14.38 -22.13 -53.38
N SER A 245 13.41 -22.08 -54.30
CA SER A 245 12.00 -21.97 -53.92
C SER A 245 11.46 -23.22 -53.20
N LYS A 246 11.88 -24.42 -53.63
CA LYS A 246 11.54 -25.68 -52.96
C LYS A 246 12.16 -25.76 -51.57
N LEU A 247 13.40 -25.28 -51.43
CA LEU A 247 14.08 -25.22 -50.15
C LEU A 247 13.40 -24.24 -49.20
N GLN A 248 13.07 -23.03 -49.68
CA GLN A 248 12.38 -22.01 -48.91
C GLN A 248 10.99 -22.47 -48.47
N SER A 249 10.21 -23.08 -49.36
CA SER A 249 8.88 -23.58 -49.04
C SER A 249 8.92 -24.77 -48.08
N GLY A 250 9.82 -25.73 -48.28
CA GLY A 250 10.02 -26.85 -47.34
C GLY A 250 10.49 -26.39 -45.96
N TRP A 251 11.38 -25.41 -45.92
CA TRP A 251 11.87 -24.81 -44.68
C TRP A 251 10.79 -24.00 -43.95
N ALA A 252 10.02 -23.19 -44.68
CA ALA A 252 8.90 -22.43 -44.13
C ALA A 252 7.81 -23.35 -43.56
N GLN A 253 7.49 -24.47 -44.22
CA GLN A 253 6.53 -25.45 -43.70
C GLN A 253 7.00 -26.12 -42.41
N MET A 254 8.31 -26.28 -42.22
CA MET A 254 8.88 -26.89 -41.01
C MET A 254 9.17 -25.91 -39.88
N GLN A 255 9.33 -24.61 -40.16
CA GLN A 255 9.57 -23.61 -39.11
C GLN A 255 8.30 -22.92 -38.61
N THR A 256 7.21 -22.94 -39.39
CA THR A 256 5.98 -22.22 -39.01
C THR A 256 5.16 -23.04 -38.02
N GLY A 257 4.91 -22.49 -36.83
CA GLY A 257 3.95 -23.04 -35.85
C GLY A 257 4.59 -23.85 -34.72
N LEU A 258 4.03 -23.72 -33.51
CA LEU A 258 4.48 -24.39 -32.28
C LEU A 258 4.57 -25.93 -32.42
N SER A 259 3.68 -26.54 -33.20
CA SER A 259 3.66 -28.00 -33.45
C SER A 259 4.83 -28.48 -34.30
N ASN A 260 5.54 -27.59 -34.97
CA ASN A 260 6.70 -27.90 -35.79
C ASN A 260 8.03 -27.60 -35.07
N ALA A 261 7.97 -27.06 -33.85
CA ALA A 261 9.12 -26.98 -32.97
C ALA A 261 9.74 -28.37 -32.77
N PHE A 262 11.07 -28.44 -32.77
CA PHE A 262 11.85 -29.67 -32.63
C PHE A 262 11.73 -30.70 -33.77
N LYS A 263 11.00 -30.44 -34.85
CA LYS A 263 11.03 -31.32 -36.03
C LYS A 263 12.37 -31.25 -36.76
N THR A 264 12.86 -32.40 -37.21
CA THR A 264 14.12 -32.51 -37.94
C THR A 264 13.90 -32.27 -39.43
N PHE A 265 14.55 -31.22 -39.96
CA PHE A 265 14.62 -31.00 -41.40
C PHE A 265 15.63 -31.94 -42.04
N VAL A 266 15.17 -32.74 -43.00
CA VAL A 266 16.02 -33.65 -43.78
C VAL A 266 16.15 -33.07 -45.19
N SER A 267 17.37 -32.68 -45.56
CA SER A 267 17.69 -32.17 -46.90
C SER A 267 18.38 -33.25 -47.74
N SER A 268 18.12 -33.26 -49.04
CA SER A 268 18.77 -34.16 -50.00
C SER A 268 20.17 -33.70 -50.45
N GLY A 269 20.70 -32.60 -49.91
CA GLY A 269 22.02 -32.04 -50.27
C GLY A 269 22.82 -31.56 -49.06
N ALA A 270 24.15 -31.44 -49.23
CA ALA A 270 25.07 -30.94 -48.21
C ALA A 270 24.86 -29.43 -47.97
N LEU A 271 23.86 -29.10 -47.16
CA LEU A 271 23.59 -27.73 -46.71
C LEU A 271 24.17 -27.54 -45.30
N LYS A 272 24.86 -26.42 -45.11
CA LYS A 272 25.37 -26.00 -43.81
C LYS A 272 24.49 -24.89 -43.26
N TRP A 273 23.93 -25.10 -42.07
CA TRP A 273 23.25 -24.06 -41.30
C TRP A 273 24.28 -23.32 -40.44
N THR A 274 24.45 -22.02 -40.68
CA THR A 274 25.22 -21.15 -39.81
C THR A 274 24.24 -20.33 -38.97
N PRO A 275 24.06 -20.64 -37.67
CA PRO A 275 23.19 -19.84 -36.80
C PRO A 275 23.78 -18.44 -36.63
N LEU A 276 22.99 -17.40 -36.83
CA LEU A 276 23.35 -16.05 -36.40
C LEU A 276 23.06 -15.97 -34.91
N ALA A 277 23.94 -16.52 -34.07
CA ALA A 277 23.73 -16.54 -32.63
C ALA A 277 23.71 -15.11 -32.08
N ALA A 278 22.61 -14.70 -31.45
CA ALA A 278 22.56 -13.46 -30.68
C ALA A 278 22.97 -13.79 -29.23
N THR A 279 24.26 -13.84 -28.95
CA THR A 279 24.78 -14.09 -27.60
C THR A 279 24.70 -12.82 -26.76
N GLY A 280 23.84 -12.80 -25.73
CA GLY A 280 23.80 -11.74 -24.71
C GLY A 280 22.49 -10.93 -24.58
N VAL A 281 21.46 -11.25 -25.36
CA VAL A 281 20.26 -10.40 -25.44
C VAL A 281 19.26 -10.63 -24.29
N ASP A 282 19.21 -11.82 -23.70
CA ASP A 282 18.15 -12.18 -22.74
C ASP A 282 18.15 -11.34 -21.46
N ASN A 283 19.32 -11.10 -20.85
CA ASN A 283 19.43 -10.21 -19.69
C ASN A 283 19.12 -8.76 -20.06
N GLN A 284 19.59 -8.29 -21.22
CA GLN A 284 19.33 -6.92 -21.68
C GLN A 284 17.85 -6.69 -22.05
N HIS A 285 17.17 -7.72 -22.51
CA HIS A 285 15.74 -7.73 -22.81
C HIS A 285 14.88 -7.59 -21.56
N LEU A 286 15.25 -8.28 -20.48
CA LEU A 286 14.56 -8.16 -19.20
C LEU A 286 14.70 -6.75 -18.63
N GLU A 287 15.91 -6.18 -18.66
CA GLU A 287 16.15 -4.79 -18.23
C GLU A 287 15.39 -3.77 -19.08
N THR A 288 15.32 -3.99 -20.40
CA THR A 288 14.50 -3.14 -21.28
C THR A 288 13.02 -3.18 -20.87
N ARG A 289 12.48 -4.36 -20.56
CA ARG A 289 11.07 -4.50 -20.14
C ARG A 289 10.80 -3.87 -18.78
N LYS A 290 11.71 -4.01 -17.82
CA LYS A 290 11.62 -3.31 -16.53
C LYS A 290 11.56 -1.79 -16.74
N HIS A 291 12.47 -1.25 -17.55
CA HIS A 291 12.50 0.17 -17.84
C HIS A 291 11.24 0.65 -18.58
N GLN A 292 10.66 -0.17 -19.47
CA GLN A 292 9.37 0.16 -20.09
C GLN A 292 8.22 0.25 -19.07
N ILE A 293 8.20 -0.60 -18.04
CA ILE A 293 7.20 -0.51 -16.96
C ILE A 293 7.32 0.84 -16.25
N GLU A 294 8.54 1.27 -15.93
CA GLU A 294 8.78 2.57 -15.30
C GLU A 294 8.31 3.73 -16.18
N GLU A 295 8.61 3.69 -17.48
CA GLU A 295 8.24 4.76 -18.42
C GLU A 295 6.73 4.90 -18.57
N ILE A 296 6.02 3.77 -18.61
CA ILE A 296 4.54 3.74 -18.62
C ILE A 296 3.99 4.31 -17.30
N CYS A 297 4.59 3.92 -16.16
CA CYS A 297 4.21 4.45 -14.85
C CYS A 297 4.43 5.97 -14.73
N ARG A 298 5.54 6.48 -15.30
CA ARG A 298 5.85 7.92 -15.35
C ARG A 298 4.76 8.72 -16.08
N VAL A 299 4.22 8.20 -17.20
CA VAL A 299 3.14 8.86 -17.95
C VAL A 299 1.87 9.00 -17.11
N LEU A 300 1.54 7.98 -16.31
CA LEU A 300 0.36 7.98 -15.45
C LEU A 300 0.59 8.73 -14.12
N GLY A 301 1.85 9.07 -13.79
CA GLY A 301 2.22 9.62 -12.49
C GLY A 301 2.04 8.63 -11.34
N VAL A 302 2.15 7.33 -11.62
CA VAL A 302 2.02 6.23 -10.65
C VAL A 302 3.42 5.75 -10.27
N PHE A 303 3.65 5.42 -9.01
CA PHE A 303 4.92 4.83 -8.58
C PHE A 303 4.99 3.35 -9.01
N PRO A 304 6.13 2.86 -9.55
CA PRO A 304 6.23 1.49 -10.07
C PRO A 304 5.88 0.39 -9.05
N ILE A 305 6.15 0.64 -7.76
CA ILE A 305 5.81 -0.30 -6.68
C ILE A 305 4.30 -0.60 -6.60
N MET A 306 3.45 0.37 -6.97
CA MET A 306 1.99 0.22 -6.97
C MET A 306 1.49 -0.78 -8.03
N VAL A 307 2.24 -0.95 -9.12
CA VAL A 307 1.93 -1.92 -10.17
C VAL A 307 2.63 -3.27 -9.95
N GLY A 308 3.25 -3.46 -8.78
CA GLY A 308 4.00 -4.67 -8.42
C GLY A 308 5.43 -4.72 -8.95
N HIS A 309 5.98 -3.57 -9.37
CA HIS A 309 7.37 -3.48 -9.85
C HIS A 309 8.26 -2.78 -8.82
N ALA A 310 9.06 -3.55 -8.10
CA ALA A 310 9.98 -3.07 -7.06
C ALA A 310 11.33 -2.53 -7.59
N GLY A 311 11.57 -2.54 -8.91
CA GLY A 311 12.89 -2.24 -9.47
C GLY A 311 13.93 -3.32 -9.18
N ASP A 312 15.21 -2.94 -9.11
CA ASP A 312 16.34 -3.86 -8.90
C ASP A 312 16.60 -4.20 -7.43
N GLN A 313 16.11 -3.39 -6.50
CA GLN A 313 16.26 -3.60 -5.06
C GLN A 313 14.89 -3.81 -4.45
N SER A 314 14.70 -4.91 -3.73
CA SER A 314 13.46 -5.14 -3.00
C SER A 314 13.36 -4.12 -1.85
N PRO A 315 12.38 -3.21 -1.84
CA PRO A 315 12.26 -2.21 -0.79
C PRO A 315 11.97 -2.90 0.54
N THR A 316 12.61 -2.42 1.61
CA THR A 316 12.23 -2.81 2.98
C THR A 316 10.81 -2.30 3.28
N PHE A 317 10.08 -2.95 4.18
CA PHE A 317 8.69 -2.56 4.52
C PHE A 317 8.56 -1.08 4.90
N ALA A 318 9.51 -0.52 5.65
CA ALA A 318 9.54 0.90 6.02
C ALA A 318 9.69 1.84 4.80
N SER A 319 10.53 1.45 3.82
CA SER A 319 10.67 2.23 2.58
C SER A 319 9.43 2.11 1.67
N ALA A 320 8.75 0.96 1.67
CA ALA A 320 7.54 0.73 0.89
C ALA A 320 6.36 1.59 1.39
N GLU A 321 6.17 1.72 2.71
CA GLU A 321 5.13 2.58 3.30
C GLU A 321 5.28 4.04 2.89
N ALA A 322 6.52 4.54 2.84
CA ALA A 322 6.81 5.89 2.35
C ALA A 322 6.41 6.09 0.87
N PHE A 323 6.55 5.06 0.02
CA PHE A 323 6.11 5.12 -1.37
C PHE A 323 4.58 5.08 -1.49
N PHE A 324 3.88 4.32 -0.66
CA PHE A 324 2.41 4.28 -0.64
C PHE A 324 1.83 5.64 -0.24
N ASP A 325 2.37 6.27 0.79
CA ASP A 325 1.96 7.60 1.21
C ASP A 325 2.30 8.67 0.15
N ALA A 326 3.48 8.58 -0.50
CA ALA A 326 3.81 9.45 -1.63
C ALA A 326 2.82 9.29 -2.80
N HIS A 327 2.36 8.07 -3.09
CA HIS A 327 1.36 7.83 -4.13
C HIS A 327 0.02 8.48 -3.81
N VAL A 328 -0.46 8.37 -2.57
CA VAL A 328 -1.70 9.03 -2.13
C VAL A 328 -1.57 10.55 -2.29
N ARG A 329 -0.46 11.13 -1.81
CA ARG A 329 -0.24 12.58 -1.80
C ARG A 329 -0.05 13.20 -3.19
N TYR A 330 0.72 12.56 -4.06
CA TYR A 330 1.09 13.14 -5.36
C TYR A 330 0.22 12.66 -6.53
N THR A 331 -0.28 11.43 -6.48
CA THR A 331 -1.10 10.86 -7.55
C THR A 331 -2.59 10.99 -7.23
N LEU A 332 -3.07 10.35 -6.16
CA LEU A 332 -4.50 10.23 -5.88
C LEU A 332 -5.13 11.55 -5.46
N GLN A 333 -4.46 12.34 -4.61
CA GLN A 333 -5.01 13.59 -4.08
C GLN A 333 -5.45 14.58 -5.16
N ARG A 334 -4.71 14.61 -6.28
CA ARG A 334 -5.07 15.43 -7.45
C ARG A 334 -6.41 14.98 -8.02
N TRP A 335 -6.57 13.68 -8.27
CA TRP A 335 -7.78 13.11 -8.85
C TRP A 335 -8.97 13.20 -7.89
N ILE A 336 -8.77 12.97 -6.59
CA ILE A 336 -9.79 13.15 -5.55
C ILE A 336 -10.28 14.61 -5.54
N LYS A 337 -9.36 15.58 -5.60
CA LYS A 337 -9.71 17.00 -5.69
C LYS A 337 -10.44 17.32 -7.00
N ALA A 338 -10.03 16.75 -8.12
CA ALA A 338 -10.69 16.94 -9.42
C ALA A 338 -12.12 16.39 -9.41
N LEU A 339 -12.32 15.19 -8.86
CA LEU A 339 -13.62 14.56 -8.71
C LEU A 339 -14.55 15.38 -7.80
N ARG A 340 -14.07 15.76 -6.60
CA ARG A 340 -14.80 16.63 -5.68
C ARG A 340 -15.19 17.95 -6.34
N SER A 341 -14.26 18.58 -7.05
CA SER A 341 -14.52 19.83 -7.75
C SER A 341 -15.54 19.65 -8.87
N ALA A 342 -15.48 18.54 -9.63
CA ALA A 342 -16.40 18.26 -10.72
C ALA A 342 -17.82 18.07 -10.18
N ILE A 343 -18.01 17.26 -9.13
CA ILE A 343 -19.31 17.03 -8.49
C ILE A 343 -19.88 18.34 -7.96
N ASN A 344 -19.10 19.11 -7.18
CA ASN A 344 -19.55 20.38 -6.62
C ASN A 344 -19.91 21.42 -7.70
N THR A 345 -19.26 21.40 -8.87
CA THR A 345 -19.49 22.42 -9.90
C THR A 345 -20.56 22.05 -10.92
N GLN A 346 -20.74 20.75 -11.20
CA GLN A 346 -21.56 20.24 -12.30
C GLN A 346 -22.84 19.54 -11.83
N LEU A 347 -22.82 18.86 -10.68
CA LEU A 347 -23.99 18.16 -10.13
C LEU A 347 -24.77 19.05 -9.15
N LEU A 348 -24.06 19.79 -8.29
CA LEU A 348 -24.71 20.75 -7.38
C LEU A 348 -25.04 22.05 -8.09
N THR A 349 -26.25 22.54 -7.85
CA THR A 349 -26.71 23.85 -8.31
C THR A 349 -25.95 24.99 -7.62
N LYS A 350 -26.14 26.21 -8.11
CA LYS A 350 -25.55 27.40 -7.47
C LYS A 350 -26.20 27.72 -6.14
N ASP A 351 -27.48 27.40 -5.98
CA ASP A 351 -28.26 27.72 -4.78
C ASP A 351 -27.96 26.72 -3.67
N GLU A 352 -27.91 25.41 -3.96
CA GLU A 352 -27.47 24.38 -3.00
C GLU A 352 -26.06 24.68 -2.45
N ARG A 353 -25.13 25.12 -3.30
CA ARG A 353 -23.79 25.53 -2.84
C ARG A 353 -23.81 26.76 -1.93
N ARG A 354 -24.74 27.69 -2.11
CA ARG A 354 -24.90 28.85 -1.21
C ARG A 354 -25.52 28.44 0.11
N GLU A 355 -26.34 27.41 0.10
CA GLU A 355 -26.94 26.79 1.29
C GLU A 355 -25.95 25.93 2.09
N GLY A 356 -24.74 25.71 1.56
CA GLY A 356 -23.66 24.99 2.26
C GLY A 356 -23.51 23.52 1.86
N TYR A 357 -24.20 23.05 0.82
CA TYR A 357 -24.03 21.68 0.31
C TYR A 357 -22.69 21.53 -0.42
N HIS A 358 -21.95 20.47 -0.07
CA HIS A 358 -20.66 20.13 -0.68
C HIS A 358 -20.38 18.63 -0.59
N VAL A 359 -19.60 18.09 -1.52
CA VAL A 359 -19.16 16.68 -1.46
C VAL A 359 -17.93 16.52 -0.56
N ARG A 360 -17.97 15.50 0.32
CA ARG A 360 -16.87 15.03 1.15
C ARG A 360 -16.42 13.66 0.62
N ILE A 361 -15.11 13.50 0.46
CA ILE A 361 -14.46 12.24 0.15
C ILE A 361 -13.38 12.09 1.21
N ASP A 362 -13.55 11.13 2.11
CA ASP A 362 -12.64 10.94 3.23
C ASP A 362 -11.41 10.15 2.78
N THR A 363 -10.23 10.77 2.88
CA THR A 363 -8.96 10.12 2.50
C THR A 363 -8.27 9.47 3.68
N THR A 364 -8.81 9.63 4.90
CA THR A 364 -8.20 9.13 6.12
C THR A 364 -7.95 7.64 6.03
N GLU A 365 -8.90 6.88 5.49
CA GLU A 365 -8.83 5.45 5.20
C GLU A 365 -7.59 5.04 4.37
N LEU A 366 -7.24 5.81 3.34
CA LEU A 366 -6.08 5.53 2.49
C LEU A 366 -4.76 5.80 3.20
N THR A 367 -4.76 6.77 4.09
CA THR A 367 -3.59 7.14 4.90
C THR A 367 -3.55 6.40 6.24
N ARG A 368 -4.46 5.43 6.46
CA ARG A 368 -4.42 4.59 7.67
C ARG A 368 -3.13 3.77 7.64
N GLY A 369 -2.21 4.13 8.54
CA GLY A 369 -0.95 3.42 8.73
C GLY A 369 -1.14 2.07 9.43
N SER A 370 -0.02 1.43 9.75
CA SER A 370 -0.03 0.19 10.54
C SER A 370 -0.76 0.35 11.88
N LEU A 371 -1.27 -0.76 12.44
CA LEU A 371 -1.91 -0.77 13.76
C LEU A 371 -1.00 -0.18 14.85
N GLU A 372 0.32 -0.33 14.70
CA GLU A 372 1.30 0.25 15.61
C GLU A 372 1.34 1.79 15.50
N ALA A 373 1.47 2.33 14.29
CA ALA A 373 1.44 3.78 14.06
C ALA A 373 0.13 4.40 14.53
N ARG A 374 -0.98 3.69 14.30
CA ARG A 374 -2.32 4.06 14.75
C ARG A 374 -2.45 4.07 16.27
N THR A 375 -1.90 3.07 16.95
CA THR A 375 -1.88 3.02 18.42
C THR A 375 -1.11 4.21 18.98
N LYS A 376 0.04 4.56 18.37
CA LYS A 376 0.83 5.74 18.77
C LYS A 376 0.06 7.04 18.51
N TYR A 377 -0.63 7.16 17.39
CA TYR A 377 -1.49 8.31 17.09
C TYR A 377 -2.61 8.48 18.11
N TYR A 378 -3.37 7.43 18.42
CA TYR A 378 -4.44 7.49 19.42
C TYR A 378 -3.93 7.70 20.85
N GLN A 379 -2.77 7.12 21.20
CA GLN A 379 -2.12 7.41 22.49
C GLN A 379 -1.75 8.89 22.62
N ALA A 380 -1.25 9.50 21.55
CA ALA A 380 -0.98 10.93 21.53
C ALA A 380 -2.29 11.74 21.59
N ALA A 381 -3.32 11.32 20.85
CA ALA A 381 -4.59 12.04 20.71
C ALA A 381 -5.46 12.01 21.97
N LEU A 382 -5.45 10.91 22.71
CA LEU A 382 -6.11 10.78 24.01
C LEU A 382 -5.38 11.56 25.12
N GLY A 383 -4.19 12.10 24.83
CA GLY A 383 -3.38 12.84 25.78
C GLY A 383 -2.43 11.93 26.56
N THR A 384 -1.33 12.53 26.99
CA THR A 384 -0.34 11.89 27.87
C THR A 384 -0.28 12.68 29.18
N ASN A 385 0.43 12.17 30.20
CA ASN A 385 0.56 12.86 31.49
C ASN A 385 1.09 14.31 31.39
N SER A 386 1.67 14.71 30.25
CA SER A 386 2.24 16.04 30.01
C SER A 386 1.47 16.88 28.99
N ASN A 387 0.64 16.29 28.13
CA ASN A 387 -0.05 16.98 27.03
C ASN A 387 -1.56 16.68 27.07
N PRO A 388 -2.44 17.69 26.96
CA PRO A 388 -3.87 17.47 26.89
C PRO A 388 -4.26 16.68 25.64
N GLY A 389 -5.23 15.77 25.80
CA GLY A 389 -5.83 15.07 24.68
C GLY A 389 -6.68 16.02 23.84
N TRP A 390 -6.73 15.77 22.53
CA TRP A 390 -7.60 16.49 21.59
C TRP A 390 -8.69 15.61 20.98
N LEU A 391 -8.64 14.29 21.19
CA LEU A 391 -9.74 13.36 20.89
C LEU A 391 -10.25 12.74 22.19
N ASP A 392 -11.56 12.56 22.29
CA ASP A 392 -12.17 11.78 23.34
C ASP A 392 -12.19 10.27 22.98
N ARG A 393 -12.52 9.42 23.96
CA ARG A 393 -12.49 7.97 23.76
C ARG A 393 -13.63 7.47 22.88
N ASN A 394 -14.74 8.20 22.80
CA ASN A 394 -15.85 7.88 21.90
C ASN A 394 -15.53 8.31 20.46
N GLU A 395 -14.84 9.43 20.24
CA GLU A 395 -14.34 9.88 18.94
C GLU A 395 -13.30 8.91 18.38
N VAL A 396 -12.37 8.42 19.22
CA VAL A 396 -11.45 7.35 18.80
C VAL A 396 -12.21 6.07 18.42
N ARG A 397 -13.27 5.72 19.16
CA ARG A 397 -14.10 4.55 18.83
C ARG A 397 -14.86 4.73 17.53
N ASP A 398 -15.42 5.91 17.31
CA ASP A 398 -16.16 6.26 16.11
C ASP A 398 -15.27 6.24 14.87
N ASP A 399 -14.06 6.83 14.96
CA ASP A 399 -13.05 6.72 13.90
C ASP A 399 -12.71 5.25 13.61
N ASP A 400 -12.66 4.41 14.64
CA ASP A 400 -12.41 2.97 14.50
C ASP A 400 -13.65 2.16 14.05
N GLY A 401 -14.79 2.82 13.81
CA GLY A 401 -16.06 2.20 13.38
C GLY A 401 -16.81 1.46 14.50
N TRP A 402 -16.47 1.73 15.77
CA TRP A 402 -17.14 1.16 16.93
C TRP A 402 -18.16 2.14 17.49
N ASN A 403 -19.32 1.63 17.90
CA ASN A 403 -20.33 2.45 18.55
C ASN A 403 -19.76 3.18 19.79
N PRO A 404 -20.13 4.46 19.99
CA PRO A 404 -19.80 5.18 21.21
C PRO A 404 -20.42 4.46 22.41
N ARG A 405 -19.81 4.60 23.59
CA ARG A 405 -20.31 4.01 24.84
C ARG A 405 -20.93 5.12 25.70
N PRO A 406 -22.23 5.42 25.53
CA PRO A 406 -22.90 6.49 26.28
C PRO A 406 -22.98 6.20 27.78
N GLU A 407 -22.86 4.93 28.17
CA GLU A 407 -22.88 4.46 29.57
C GLU A 407 -21.67 4.94 30.39
N ASN A 408 -20.59 5.36 29.71
CA ASN A 408 -19.38 5.85 30.36
C ASN A 408 -19.24 7.36 30.15
N GLU A 409 -19.70 8.17 31.11
CA GLU A 409 -19.60 9.64 31.06
C GLU A 409 -18.16 10.15 30.87
N ASN A 410 -17.16 9.38 31.31
CA ASN A 410 -15.74 9.72 31.18
C ASN A 410 -15.16 9.36 29.81
N ALA A 411 -15.92 8.69 28.93
CA ALA A 411 -15.50 8.34 27.58
C ALA A 411 -15.69 9.51 26.61
N GLY A 412 -16.70 10.38 26.82
CA GLY A 412 -16.95 11.58 26.02
C GLY A 412 -16.34 12.87 26.59
N ARG A 413 -15.32 12.75 27.45
CA ARG A 413 -14.58 13.89 28.01
C ARG A 413 -13.12 13.79 27.59
N LEU A 414 -12.55 14.93 27.18
CA LEU A 414 -11.11 15.04 26.94
C LEU A 414 -10.35 14.80 28.24
N LEU A 415 -9.25 14.04 28.15
CA LEU A 415 -8.37 13.79 29.29
C LEU A 415 -7.43 14.99 29.45
N GLU A 416 -7.48 15.61 30.63
CA GLU A 416 -6.57 16.68 31.03
C GLU A 416 -5.44 16.10 31.90
N PRO A 417 -4.17 16.48 31.65
CA PRO A 417 -3.07 16.02 32.47
C PRO A 417 -3.18 16.60 33.89
N LEU A 418 -2.94 15.74 34.89
CA LEU A 418 -3.00 16.08 36.33
C LEU A 418 -2.10 17.27 36.74
N THR A 419 -1.13 17.64 35.90
CA THR A 419 -0.14 18.70 36.11
C THR A 419 -0.47 20.03 35.45
N MET A 420 -1.47 20.13 34.56
CA MET A 420 -1.90 21.42 33.99
C MET A 420 -3.05 22.01 34.80
N ALA A 421 -2.72 22.84 35.79
CA ALA A 421 -3.68 23.81 36.30
C ALA A 421 -3.70 25.04 35.37
N PRO A 422 -4.87 25.62 35.04
CA PRO A 422 -4.91 26.95 34.42
C PRO A 422 -4.27 27.96 35.38
N ALA A 423 -3.45 28.86 34.84
CA ALA A 423 -2.84 29.94 35.61
C ALA A 423 -3.93 30.87 36.17
N GLY A 424 -4.40 30.61 37.39
CA GLY A 424 -5.30 31.53 38.09
C GLY A 424 -6.22 30.96 39.18
N GLU A 425 -6.43 29.66 39.30
CA GLU A 425 -7.36 29.14 40.32
C GLU A 425 -6.69 28.13 41.26
N ALA A 426 -6.48 28.56 42.50
CA ALA A 426 -6.11 27.69 43.61
C ALA A 426 -7.34 26.93 44.12
N ARG A 427 -7.21 25.61 44.30
CA ARG A 427 -8.15 24.79 45.07
C ARG A 427 -7.43 23.84 46.04
N PRO A 428 -8.11 23.43 47.12
CA PRO A 428 -7.50 23.17 48.41
C PRO A 428 -6.82 21.80 48.47
N ALA A 429 -5.75 21.77 49.27
CA ALA A 429 -4.92 20.59 49.52
C ALA A 429 -5.78 19.40 49.96
N THR A 430 -5.76 18.34 49.15
CA THR A 430 -6.19 17.01 49.60
C THR A 430 -4.93 16.21 49.92
N THR A 431 -4.90 15.72 51.15
CA THR A 431 -3.81 15.10 51.88
C THR A 431 -3.01 14.07 51.10
N THR A 432 -1.71 14.33 50.94
CA THR A 432 -0.70 13.39 50.44
C THR A 432 -0.56 12.22 51.42
N ALA A 433 -1.05 11.04 51.07
CA ALA A 433 -0.58 9.79 51.67
C ALA A 433 0.76 9.44 51.00
N ALA A 434 1.82 9.36 51.80
CA ALA A 434 3.18 9.08 51.35
C ALA A 434 3.28 7.71 50.67
N ARG A 435 3.71 7.70 49.39
CA ARG A 435 4.17 6.50 48.69
C ARG A 435 5.66 6.28 49.03
N PRO A 436 6.13 5.03 49.24
CA PRO A 436 7.56 4.76 49.48
C PRO A 436 8.42 5.18 48.28
N PRO A 437 9.71 5.52 48.48
CA PRO A 437 10.56 6.01 47.41
C PRO A 437 10.74 4.96 46.30
N GLU A 438 10.55 5.38 45.05
CA GLU A 438 10.88 4.59 43.86
C GLU A 438 12.38 4.27 43.82
N PRO A 439 12.78 3.09 43.33
CA PRO A 439 14.19 2.78 43.07
C PRO A 439 14.74 3.68 41.94
N PRO A 440 16.07 3.93 41.89
CA PRO A 440 16.64 4.90 40.98
C PRO A 440 16.42 4.54 39.50
N PRO A 441 16.39 5.54 38.60
CA PRO A 441 16.07 5.34 37.19
C PRO A 441 17.11 4.44 36.52
N SER A 442 16.65 3.44 35.77
CA SER A 442 17.49 2.70 34.81
C SER A 442 18.12 3.70 33.84
N GLU A 443 19.45 3.70 33.76
CA GLU A 443 20.23 4.61 32.94
C GLU A 443 19.72 4.62 31.49
N GLN A 444 19.34 5.81 31.02
CA GLN A 444 18.94 6.05 29.64
C GLN A 444 20.10 5.64 28.72
N LYS A 445 19.82 4.78 27.73
CA LYS A 445 20.79 4.29 26.73
C LYS A 445 21.60 5.46 26.16
N SER A 446 22.86 5.56 26.58
CA SER A 446 23.75 6.64 26.16
C SER A 446 24.25 6.40 24.73
N MET A 447 24.42 7.47 23.96
CA MET A 447 24.88 7.43 22.56
C MET A 447 26.41 7.23 22.40
N GLU A 448 27.12 6.90 23.49
CA GLU A 448 28.57 6.68 23.46
C GLU A 448 28.90 5.17 23.49
N PRO A 449 29.86 4.67 22.67
CA PRO A 449 30.20 3.25 22.68
C PRO A 449 30.85 2.80 24.00
N ARG A 450 30.22 1.87 24.73
CA ARG A 450 30.71 1.33 26.01
C ARG A 450 30.67 -0.19 26.05
N THR A 451 31.33 -0.81 27.03
CA THR A 451 31.18 -2.26 27.26
C THR A 451 29.74 -2.57 27.66
N LEU A 452 29.26 -3.78 27.41
CA LEU A 452 27.85 -4.12 27.60
C LEU A 452 27.72 -5.34 28.50
N TYR A 453 26.88 -5.24 29.53
CA TYR A 453 26.40 -6.34 30.36
C TYR A 453 24.88 -6.24 30.46
N VAL A 454 24.15 -7.25 29.96
CA VAL A 454 22.69 -7.27 29.99
C VAL A 454 22.22 -8.42 30.87
N SER A 455 21.43 -8.08 31.89
CA SER A 455 20.93 -9.06 32.84
C SER A 455 19.49 -8.80 33.27
N ARG A 456 18.82 -9.83 33.81
CA ARG A 456 17.53 -9.70 34.49
C ARG A 456 17.58 -10.35 35.86
N ARG A 457 17.21 -9.60 36.91
CA ARG A 457 17.24 -10.08 38.30
C ARG A 457 16.20 -11.17 38.56
N LEU A 458 16.56 -12.20 39.32
CA LEU A 458 15.65 -13.28 39.73
C LEU A 458 14.83 -12.82 40.96
N LEU A 459 13.53 -12.65 40.79
CA LEU A 459 12.61 -12.13 41.81
C LEU A 459 12.23 -13.18 42.86
N ASN A 460 12.23 -14.47 42.51
CA ASN A 460 11.98 -15.58 43.44
C ASN A 460 13.26 -16.29 43.89
N ALA A 461 14.33 -15.53 44.09
CA ALA A 461 15.65 -16.03 44.46
C ALA A 461 15.65 -16.87 45.76
N GLY A 462 14.79 -16.56 46.75
CA GLY A 462 14.67 -17.37 47.97
C GLY A 462 14.31 -18.84 47.74
N GLU A 463 13.38 -19.15 46.83
CA GLU A 463 13.01 -20.54 46.47
C GLU A 463 14.16 -21.26 45.76
N PHE A 464 14.87 -20.52 44.90
CA PHE A 464 16.03 -21.02 44.17
C PHE A 464 17.19 -21.36 45.11
N LEU A 465 17.49 -20.50 46.07
CA LEU A 465 18.53 -20.71 47.07
C LEU A 465 18.19 -21.86 48.03
N ALA A 466 16.91 -22.00 48.41
CA ALA A 466 16.46 -23.13 49.22
C ALA A 466 16.69 -24.47 48.50
N TRP A 467 16.40 -24.53 47.19
CA TRP A 467 16.74 -25.69 46.37
C TRP A 467 18.26 -25.91 46.29
N ALA A 468 19.06 -24.88 46.01
CA ALA A 468 20.52 -25.03 45.91
C ALA A 468 21.12 -25.60 47.21
N LYS A 469 20.69 -25.12 48.37
CA LYS A 469 21.10 -25.68 49.67
C LYS A 469 20.67 -27.15 49.84
N SER A 470 19.48 -27.52 49.37
CA SER A 470 19.01 -28.93 49.42
C SER A 470 19.84 -29.88 48.54
N GLN A 471 20.45 -29.37 47.47
CA GLN A 471 21.30 -30.15 46.55
C GLN A 471 22.78 -30.21 47.00
N GLY A 472 23.12 -29.62 48.15
CA GLY A 472 24.45 -29.70 48.75
C GLY A 472 25.41 -28.55 48.38
N PHE A 473 24.92 -27.46 47.77
CA PHE A 473 25.71 -26.25 47.56
C PHE A 473 25.92 -25.51 48.89
N LYS A 474 27.18 -25.45 49.36
CA LYS A 474 27.54 -24.82 50.65
C LYS A 474 27.67 -23.30 50.54
N THR A 475 28.23 -22.82 49.44
CA THR A 475 28.38 -21.41 49.08
C THR A 475 27.51 -21.14 47.85
N THR A 476 26.70 -20.08 47.91
CA THR A 476 25.82 -19.64 46.83
C THR A 476 25.91 -18.13 46.71
N LEU A 477 25.56 -17.57 45.55
CA LEU A 477 25.41 -16.12 45.41
C LEU A 477 24.37 -15.55 46.40
N ALA A 478 24.54 -14.28 46.75
CA ALA A 478 23.57 -13.56 47.55
C ALA A 478 22.24 -13.42 46.79
N GLU A 479 21.13 -13.31 47.54
CA GLU A 479 19.79 -13.18 46.96
C GLU A 479 19.65 -11.93 46.06
N SER A 480 20.37 -10.86 46.37
CA SER A 480 20.41 -9.65 45.56
C SER A 480 21.08 -9.83 44.20
N ASP A 481 22.02 -10.77 44.12
CA ASP A 481 22.94 -10.90 43.00
C ASP A 481 22.55 -12.04 42.06
N LEU A 482 21.50 -12.80 42.38
CA LEU A 482 20.94 -13.81 41.49
C LEU A 482 20.20 -13.17 40.32
N HIS A 483 20.74 -13.39 39.12
CA HIS A 483 20.18 -12.89 37.87
C HIS A 483 20.44 -13.90 36.74
N VAL A 484 19.72 -13.74 35.63
CA VAL A 484 20.09 -14.37 34.36
C VAL A 484 20.94 -13.40 33.55
N THR A 485 22.08 -13.86 33.06
CA THR A 485 22.91 -13.10 32.13
C THR A 485 22.40 -13.36 30.71
N ILE A 486 21.96 -12.32 30.01
CA ILE A 486 21.42 -12.44 28.65
C ILE A 486 22.53 -12.31 27.63
N ALA A 487 23.40 -11.31 27.77
CA ALA A 487 24.55 -11.10 26.90
C ALA A 487 25.60 -10.25 27.62
N TYR A 488 26.85 -10.40 27.23
CA TYR A 488 27.92 -9.49 27.64
C TYR A 488 28.88 -9.27 26.46
N SER A 489 29.49 -8.08 26.38
CA SER A 489 30.45 -7.72 25.36
C SER A 489 31.53 -6.77 25.89
N ARG A 490 32.79 -7.24 25.86
CA ARG A 490 33.96 -6.38 26.10
C ARG A 490 34.24 -5.45 24.92
N LYS A 491 33.75 -5.79 23.73
CA LYS A 491 33.78 -4.90 22.57
C LYS A 491 32.81 -3.75 22.83
N ARG A 492 33.30 -2.52 22.72
CA ARG A 492 32.49 -1.31 22.91
C ARG A 492 31.40 -1.23 21.85
N LEU A 493 30.17 -1.05 22.30
CA LEU A 493 28.97 -0.99 21.47
C LEU A 493 28.11 0.20 21.91
N ASP A 494 27.48 0.86 20.94
CA ASP A 494 26.44 1.87 21.22
C ASP A 494 25.16 1.15 21.67
N TRP A 495 24.75 1.39 22.91
CA TRP A 495 23.60 0.72 23.51
C TRP A 495 22.27 1.13 22.85
N SER A 496 22.22 2.25 22.13
CA SER A 496 21.02 2.68 21.39
C SER A 496 20.69 1.77 20.20
N LEU A 497 21.68 1.06 19.65
CA LEU A 497 21.48 0.07 18.59
C LEU A 497 20.88 -1.24 19.12
N VAL A 498 21.07 -1.50 20.42
CA VAL A 498 20.43 -2.63 21.10
C VAL A 498 19.00 -2.19 21.42
N GLY A 499 18.07 -2.42 20.50
CA GLY A 499 16.64 -2.07 20.65
C GLY A 499 16.01 -2.63 21.92
N ASP A 500 14.80 -2.20 22.28
CA ASP A 500 14.13 -2.67 23.51
C ASP A 500 13.66 -4.14 23.39
N ASP A 501 13.62 -4.87 24.50
CA ASP A 501 13.09 -6.24 24.49
C ASP A 501 11.62 -6.21 24.06
N CYS A 502 11.33 -6.84 22.93
CA CYS A 502 10.02 -6.80 22.28
C CYS A 502 8.96 -7.68 22.98
N ILE A 503 9.30 -8.34 24.09
CA ILE A 503 8.32 -8.91 25.02
C ILE A 503 7.64 -7.80 25.85
N ILE A 504 8.19 -6.59 25.86
CA ILE A 504 7.62 -5.38 26.49
C ILE A 504 6.48 -4.77 25.64
N CYS A 505 6.14 -5.37 24.49
CA CYS A 505 5.01 -4.93 23.66
C CYS A 505 3.63 -5.41 24.16
N ASP A 506 3.55 -6.17 25.26
CA ASP A 506 2.26 -6.47 25.91
C ASP A 506 1.99 -5.47 27.06
N PRO A 507 1.04 -4.52 26.91
CA PRO A 507 0.72 -3.52 27.92
C PRO A 507 0.13 -4.10 29.22
N LYS A 508 -0.05 -5.42 29.32
CA LYS A 508 -0.50 -6.11 30.54
C LYS A 508 0.61 -6.74 31.37
N ASN A 509 1.84 -6.85 30.85
CA ASN A 509 2.97 -7.40 31.61
C ASN A 509 3.79 -6.26 32.22
N ASP A 510 4.14 -6.42 33.49
CA ASP A 510 4.99 -5.54 34.30
C ASP A 510 6.47 -5.51 33.85
N GLY A 511 6.75 -5.92 32.61
CA GLY A 511 8.08 -6.09 32.02
C GLY A 511 8.89 -7.27 32.58
N GLY A 512 8.28 -8.09 33.45
CA GLY A 512 8.85 -9.33 33.96
C GLY A 512 8.80 -10.49 32.97
N LEU A 513 9.71 -11.45 33.12
CA LEU A 513 9.76 -12.69 32.34
C LEU A 513 9.59 -13.89 33.28
N VAL A 514 8.60 -14.74 33.01
CA VAL A 514 8.38 -15.97 33.78
C VAL A 514 8.72 -17.19 32.94
N ILE A 515 9.71 -17.96 33.38
CA ILE A 515 9.98 -19.30 32.85
C ILE A 515 9.12 -20.29 33.62
N THR A 516 8.20 -20.93 32.92
CA THR A 516 7.27 -21.90 33.49
C THR A 516 8.02 -23.05 34.18
N PRO A 517 7.46 -23.63 35.27
CA PRO A 517 8.01 -24.84 35.87
C PRO A 517 8.23 -25.95 34.85
N GLY A 518 9.33 -26.69 34.98
CA GLY A 518 9.71 -27.74 34.03
C GLY A 518 10.55 -27.25 32.84
N GLY A 519 10.56 -28.04 31.76
CA GLY A 519 11.46 -27.87 30.61
C GLY A 519 12.85 -28.51 30.79
N PRO A 520 13.65 -28.60 29.72
CA PRO A 520 15.03 -29.09 29.78
C PRO A 520 15.90 -28.09 30.54
N ARG A 521 16.50 -28.55 31.65
CA ARG A 521 17.37 -27.76 32.53
C ARG A 521 18.55 -28.63 32.93
N VAL A 522 19.75 -28.06 32.97
CA VAL A 522 20.99 -28.77 33.27
C VAL A 522 21.88 -27.89 34.14
N VAL A 523 22.54 -28.49 35.13
CA VAL A 523 23.55 -27.83 35.97
C VAL A 523 24.94 -28.25 35.50
N GLU A 524 25.73 -27.28 35.07
CA GLU A 524 27.04 -27.53 34.47
C GLU A 524 28.07 -26.48 34.93
N PRO A 525 29.36 -26.82 34.93
CA PRO A 525 30.42 -25.83 35.11
C PRO A 525 30.52 -24.91 33.88
N LEU A 526 30.75 -23.63 34.10
CA LEU A 526 30.93 -22.62 33.06
C LEU A 526 32.29 -21.93 33.18
N GLY A 527 33.13 -22.13 32.18
CA GLY A 527 34.43 -21.47 32.06
C GLY A 527 35.49 -21.96 33.06
N PRO A 528 36.74 -21.45 32.95
CA PRO A 528 37.89 -21.89 33.74
C PRO A 528 37.88 -21.32 35.17
N GLN A 529 36.91 -20.47 35.52
CA GLN A 529 36.85 -19.73 36.78
C GLN A 529 35.99 -20.43 37.85
N GLY A 530 35.56 -21.67 37.61
CA GLY A 530 34.89 -22.51 38.62
C GLY A 530 33.40 -22.22 38.84
N ALA A 531 32.76 -21.41 37.98
CA ALA A 531 31.34 -21.12 38.08
C ALA A 531 30.48 -22.35 37.81
N ILE A 532 29.47 -22.60 38.64
CA ILE A 532 28.43 -23.61 38.39
C ILE A 532 27.15 -22.86 38.04
N VAL A 533 26.56 -23.20 36.89
CA VAL A 533 25.41 -22.48 36.34
C VAL A 533 24.25 -23.42 36.08
N LEU A 534 23.03 -22.90 36.18
CA LEU A 534 21.83 -23.55 35.69
C LEU A 534 21.53 -23.05 34.28
N LYS A 535 21.68 -23.92 33.28
CA LYS A 535 21.21 -23.70 31.92
C LYS A 535 19.77 -24.17 31.78
N PHE A 536 18.95 -23.41 31.06
CA PHE A 536 17.56 -23.74 30.81
C PHE A 536 17.12 -23.20 29.44
N ALA A 537 16.24 -23.93 28.76
CA ALA A 537 15.73 -23.47 27.47
C ALA A 537 14.70 -22.36 27.64
N SER A 538 14.92 -21.23 26.98
CA SER A 538 13.97 -20.12 26.89
C SER A 538 14.10 -19.46 25.53
N TRP A 539 13.07 -19.62 24.69
CA TRP A 539 13.04 -18.99 23.36
C TRP A 539 13.18 -17.47 23.46
N ALA A 540 12.53 -16.85 24.45
CA ALA A 540 12.59 -15.42 24.73
C ALA A 540 14.03 -14.93 24.96
N LEU A 541 14.75 -15.58 25.89
CA LEU A 541 16.11 -15.18 26.24
C LEU A 541 17.10 -15.50 25.12
N SER A 542 16.92 -16.63 24.42
CA SER A 542 17.76 -17.01 23.28
C SER A 542 17.60 -16.04 22.11
N ARG A 543 16.36 -15.63 21.80
CA ARG A 543 16.10 -14.62 20.77
C ARG A 543 16.71 -13.28 21.15
N ARG A 544 16.55 -12.85 22.41
CA ARG A 544 17.11 -11.60 22.91
C ARG A 544 18.64 -11.58 22.86
N ASN A 545 19.29 -12.67 23.25
CA ASN A 545 20.73 -12.82 23.11
C ASN A 545 21.17 -12.69 21.64
N HIS A 546 20.44 -13.32 20.71
CA HIS A 546 20.72 -13.24 19.28
C HIS A 546 20.61 -11.81 18.73
N GLU A 547 19.54 -11.09 19.07
CA GLU A 547 19.34 -9.68 18.69
C GLU A 547 20.51 -8.79 19.17
N ILE A 548 20.97 -9.00 20.41
CA ILE A 548 22.10 -8.25 20.97
C ILE A 548 23.41 -8.59 20.24
N THR A 549 23.61 -9.85 19.85
CA THR A 549 24.77 -10.27 19.04
C THR A 549 24.73 -9.68 17.63
N GLU A 550 23.57 -9.65 16.97
CA GLU A 550 23.39 -9.02 15.65
C GLU A 550 23.63 -7.51 15.69
N ALA A 551 23.28 -6.85 16.81
CA ALA A 551 23.59 -5.45 17.04
C ALA A 551 25.11 -5.19 17.20
N GLY A 552 25.94 -6.23 17.30
CA GLY A 552 27.40 -6.13 17.27
C GLY A 552 28.10 -6.50 18.58
N ALA A 553 27.37 -7.03 19.57
CA ALA A 553 27.94 -7.55 20.81
C ALA A 553 28.71 -8.86 20.57
N SER A 554 29.78 -9.09 21.32
CA SER A 554 30.60 -10.31 21.22
C SER A 554 30.80 -10.97 22.59
N SER A 555 30.49 -12.26 22.71
CA SER A 555 30.84 -13.08 23.88
C SER A 555 32.21 -13.75 23.72
N ASP A 556 32.90 -14.03 24.82
CA ASP A 556 34.16 -14.80 24.77
C ASP A 556 33.91 -16.31 24.53
N TRP A 557 32.64 -16.74 24.62
CA TRP A 557 32.19 -18.12 24.48
C TRP A 557 31.39 -18.27 23.18
N PRO A 558 31.84 -19.07 22.20
CA PRO A 558 31.13 -19.27 20.93
C PRO A 558 29.73 -19.88 21.07
N GLU A 559 29.48 -20.62 22.16
CA GLU A 559 28.19 -21.26 22.48
C GLU A 559 27.55 -20.66 23.74
N PHE A 560 27.67 -19.34 23.93
CA PHE A 560 27.04 -18.67 25.07
C PHE A 560 25.52 -18.85 25.02
N GLN A 561 24.94 -19.38 26.11
CA GLN A 561 23.50 -19.45 26.30
C GLN A 561 23.12 -18.72 27.59
N PRO A 562 22.00 -17.98 27.63
CA PRO A 562 21.53 -17.36 28.86
C PRO A 562 21.34 -18.38 29.99
N HIS A 563 21.93 -18.10 31.14
CA HIS A 563 21.97 -19.00 32.29
C HIS A 563 21.94 -18.20 33.60
N VAL A 564 21.64 -18.89 34.70
CA VAL A 564 21.72 -18.34 36.06
C VAL A 564 22.93 -18.94 36.76
N THR A 565 23.82 -18.11 37.26
CA THR A 565 24.97 -18.59 38.05
C THR A 565 24.53 -18.93 39.48
N ILE A 566 24.94 -20.09 39.98
CA ILE A 566 24.59 -20.57 41.32
C ILE A 566 25.70 -20.21 42.31
N THR A 567 26.95 -20.55 41.97
CA THR A 567 28.13 -20.31 42.80
C THR A 567 29.39 -20.21 41.94
N TYR A 568 30.39 -19.48 42.41
CA TYR A 568 31.74 -19.44 41.83
C TYR A 568 32.74 -20.34 42.59
N ASP A 569 32.32 -20.93 43.72
CA ASP A 569 33.11 -21.87 44.52
C ASP A 569 32.45 -23.26 44.50
N GLY A 570 32.64 -23.95 43.37
CA GLY A 570 32.07 -25.27 43.12
C GLY A 570 32.83 -26.45 43.72
N ALA A 571 33.88 -26.20 44.51
CA ALA A 571 34.76 -27.24 45.01
C ALA A 571 34.04 -28.16 46.03
N GLY A 572 33.63 -29.35 45.58
CA GLY A 572 33.10 -30.41 46.45
C GLY A 572 31.63 -30.80 46.25
N VAL A 573 30.96 -30.32 45.18
CA VAL A 573 29.60 -30.76 44.81
C VAL A 573 29.66 -31.77 43.66
N ASP A 574 29.08 -32.96 43.85
CA ASP A 574 28.97 -33.99 42.81
C ASP A 574 27.81 -33.68 41.87
N LEU A 575 28.11 -33.00 40.76
CA LEU A 575 27.13 -32.54 39.77
C LEU A 575 26.30 -33.68 39.13
N SER A 576 26.80 -34.92 39.13
CA SER A 576 26.08 -36.07 38.57
C SER A 576 24.84 -36.46 39.38
N LYS A 577 24.77 -36.02 40.65
CA LYS A 577 23.66 -36.31 41.58
C LYS A 577 22.76 -35.10 41.84
N VAL A 578 23.06 -33.96 41.24
CA VAL A 578 22.27 -32.73 41.41
C VAL A 578 21.05 -32.80 40.50
N GLU A 579 19.87 -32.76 41.09
CA GLU A 579 18.62 -32.61 40.34
C GLU A 579 18.39 -31.14 39.99
N PRO A 580 18.31 -30.76 38.69
CA PRO A 580 18.14 -29.38 38.27
C PRO A 580 16.83 -28.78 38.81
N PHE A 581 16.87 -27.50 39.22
CA PHE A 581 15.70 -26.79 39.74
C PHE A 581 14.52 -26.88 38.79
N ARG A 582 13.37 -27.40 39.23
CA ARG A 582 12.16 -27.57 38.38
C ARG A 582 11.09 -26.48 38.58
N GLY A 583 11.24 -25.61 39.57
CA GLY A 583 10.27 -24.55 39.88
C GLY A 583 10.20 -23.44 38.81
N ALA A 584 9.27 -22.50 38.95
CA ALA A 584 9.21 -21.33 38.08
C ALA A 584 10.43 -20.42 38.32
N LEU A 585 10.98 -19.80 37.27
CA LEU A 585 11.96 -18.72 37.42
C LEU A 585 11.30 -17.42 37.01
N ARG A 586 11.21 -16.45 37.93
CA ARG A 586 10.58 -15.15 37.70
C ARG A 586 11.65 -14.09 37.63
N PHE A 587 11.83 -13.49 36.47
CA PHE A 587 12.81 -12.45 36.22
C PHE A 587 12.13 -11.09 36.14
N GLY A 588 12.78 -10.07 36.70
CA GLY A 588 12.35 -8.69 36.61
C GLY A 588 12.72 -8.04 35.28
N LEU A 589 12.75 -6.71 35.29
CA LEU A 589 13.13 -5.88 34.15
C LEU A 589 14.56 -6.14 33.67
N GLU A 590 14.80 -5.86 32.39
CA GLU A 590 16.12 -5.90 31.78
C GLU A 590 16.96 -4.72 32.27
N ILE A 591 18.19 -5.02 32.68
CA ILE A 591 19.15 -4.06 33.22
C ILE A 591 20.36 -4.03 32.27
N PHE A 592 20.78 -2.82 31.90
CA PHE A 592 21.97 -2.55 31.09
C PHE A 592 23.03 -1.93 31.98
N GLU A 593 24.21 -2.55 32.03
CA GLU A 593 25.35 -2.08 32.82
C GLU A 593 26.65 -2.18 32.00
N GLU A 594 27.66 -1.40 32.37
CA GLU A 594 29.02 -1.62 31.87
C GLU A 594 29.63 -2.86 32.55
N ILE A 595 30.51 -3.56 31.84
CA ILE A 595 31.21 -4.72 32.41
C ILE A 595 32.11 -4.26 33.55
N ASP A 596 31.81 -4.73 34.77
CA ASP A 596 32.69 -4.61 35.92
C ASP A 596 33.73 -5.76 35.89
N GLU A 597 34.98 -5.46 35.54
CA GLU A 597 36.08 -6.45 35.53
C GLU A 597 36.61 -6.77 36.95
N ASN A 598 36.24 -5.98 37.96
CA ASN A 598 36.62 -6.14 39.37
C ASN A 598 35.49 -6.71 40.24
N TRP A 599 34.64 -7.58 39.68
CA TRP A 599 33.47 -8.14 40.36
C TRP A 599 33.80 -9.12 41.52
N LYS A 600 34.97 -9.77 41.51
CA LYS A 600 35.32 -10.85 42.47
C LYS A 600 35.19 -10.48 43.96
N PRO A 601 35.64 -9.30 44.44
CA PRO A 601 35.55 -8.92 45.85
C PRO A 601 34.12 -8.65 46.34
N ARG A 602 33.10 -8.64 45.45
CA ARG A 602 31.69 -8.46 45.81
C ARG A 602 30.99 -9.78 46.14
N ILE A 603 31.63 -10.91 45.82
CA ILE A 603 31.06 -12.26 45.89
C ILE A 603 31.72 -13.13 46.98
N ASP A 604 32.92 -12.74 47.43
CA ASP A 604 33.55 -13.23 48.68
C ASP A 604 32.90 -12.57 49.91
#